data_AF-A0A8K0P0T8-F1
#
_entry.id   AF-A0A8K0P0T8-F1
#
_cell.length_a   1.000
_cell.length_b   1.000
_cell.length_c   1.000
_cell.angle_alpha   90.00
_cell.angle_beta   90.00
_cell.angle_gamma   90.00
#
_symmetry.space_group_name_H-M   'P 1'
#
loop_
_entity.id
_entity.type
_entity.pdbx_description
1 polymer ?
#
loop_
_entity_poly.entity_id
_entity_poly.type
_entity_poly.pdbx_seq_one_letter_code
_entity_poly.pdbx_strand_id
1 'polypeptide(L)'
;MAVLEKLKELGWHISQEGFKHLTDGENNCDIKNLIRKALDLDLREIGAGCFPENVTDGKLENISGKMVIQVLKVRNVSAPKANEESRGAPRMLKFTLSDGQLTCQAIEYEHIQSL
;
A
#
# COMPACT_ATOMS: atom_id res chain seq x y z
N MET A 1 10.45 -0.34 20.52
CA MET A 1 11.41 0.09 19.47
C MET A 1 11.84 -1.08 18.56
N ALA A 2 12.37 -2.21 19.06
CA ALA A 2 12.81 -3.33 18.20
C ALA A 2 11.73 -3.95 17.30
N VAL A 3 10.45 -3.97 17.71
CA VAL A 3 9.35 -4.53 16.89
C VAL A 3 8.98 -3.62 15.72
N LEU A 4 8.91 -2.30 15.95
CA LEU A 4 8.63 -1.33 14.89
C LEU A 4 9.72 -1.30 13.82
N GLU A 5 10.99 -1.41 14.22
CA GLU A 5 12.09 -1.53 13.26
C GLU A 5 11.98 -2.81 12.42
N LYS A 6 11.66 -3.95 13.04
CA LYS A 6 11.41 -5.20 12.30
C LYS A 6 10.22 -5.11 11.36
N LEU A 7 9.14 -4.43 11.75
CA LEU A 7 8.00 -4.16 10.87
C LEU A 7 8.44 -3.30 9.68
N LYS A 8 9.23 -2.26 9.93
CA LYS A 8 9.78 -1.38 8.89
C LYS A 8 10.72 -2.12 7.93
N GLU A 9 11.56 -3.03 8.40
CA GLU A 9 12.39 -3.92 7.56
C GLU A 9 11.54 -4.83 6.63
N LEU A 10 10.31 -5.14 7.05
CA LEU A 10 9.32 -5.87 6.26
C LEU A 10 8.47 -4.94 5.37
N GLY A 11 8.71 -3.63 5.41
CA GLY A 11 8.00 -2.61 4.63
C GLY A 11 6.74 -2.05 5.30
N TRP A 12 6.43 -2.44 6.53
CA TRP A 12 5.30 -1.89 7.29
C TRP A 12 5.70 -0.60 8.00
N HIS A 13 5.26 0.54 7.47
CA HIS A 13 5.48 1.86 8.06
C HIS A 13 4.29 2.23 8.96
N ILE A 14 4.36 1.84 10.23
CA ILE A 14 3.29 2.02 11.22
C ILE A 14 3.61 3.21 12.14
N SER A 15 2.61 4.06 12.41
CA SER A 15 2.75 5.19 13.33
C SER A 15 2.81 4.74 14.79
N GLN A 16 3.23 5.62 15.70
CA GLN A 16 3.24 5.26 17.13
C GLN A 16 1.81 5.04 17.65
N GLU A 17 0.86 5.84 17.19
CA GLU A 17 -0.56 5.71 17.48
C GLU A 17 -1.13 4.42 16.88
N GLY A 18 -0.81 4.14 15.62
CA GLY A 18 -1.21 2.91 14.94
C GLY A 18 -0.66 1.65 15.60
N PHE A 19 0.57 1.71 16.10
CA PHE A 19 1.16 0.61 16.85
C PHE A 19 0.41 0.35 18.15
N LYS A 20 0.08 1.39 18.92
CA LYS A 20 -0.73 1.26 20.13
C LYS A 20 -2.12 0.69 19.84
N HIS A 21 -2.71 1.07 18.70
CA HIS A 21 -3.99 0.53 18.24
C HIS A 21 -3.88 -0.97 17.92
N LEU A 22 -2.85 -1.40 17.20
CA LEU A 22 -2.65 -2.82 16.84
C LEU A 22 -2.38 -3.71 18.06
N THR A 23 -1.74 -3.17 19.08
CA THR A 23 -1.37 -3.92 20.29
C THR A 23 -2.42 -3.85 21.40
N ASP A 24 -3.55 -3.16 21.17
CA ASP A 24 -4.57 -2.91 22.19
C ASP A 24 -3.99 -2.26 23.48
N GLY A 25 -2.88 -1.51 23.33
CA GLY A 25 -2.14 -0.89 24.43
C GLY A 25 -1.14 -1.81 25.16
N GLU A 26 -1.03 -3.09 24.78
CA GLU A 26 -0.03 -4.02 25.31
C GLU A 26 1.32 -3.88 24.59
N ASN A 27 2.43 -4.23 25.24
CA ASN A 27 3.78 -4.04 24.66
C ASN A 27 4.42 -5.33 24.12
N ASN A 28 3.81 -6.49 24.32
CA ASN A 28 4.35 -7.78 23.89
C ASN A 28 3.46 -8.42 22.83
N CYS A 29 3.82 -8.25 21.56
CA CYS A 29 3.04 -8.78 20.46
C CYS A 29 3.92 -9.48 19.43
N ASP A 30 3.50 -10.66 19.00
CA ASP A 30 4.11 -11.39 17.90
C ASP A 30 3.94 -10.62 16.59
N ILE A 31 5.04 -10.43 15.85
CA ILE A 31 5.08 -9.70 14.57
C ILE A 31 4.07 -10.31 13.58
N LYS A 32 3.92 -11.63 13.54
CA LYS A 32 3.00 -12.27 12.61
C LYS A 32 1.55 -11.92 12.92
N ASN A 33 1.19 -11.85 14.21
CA ASN A 33 -0.15 -11.44 14.63
C ASN A 33 -0.40 -9.95 14.36
N LEU A 34 0.61 -9.09 14.58
CA LEU A 34 0.50 -7.68 14.24
C LEU A 34 0.27 -7.48 12.73
N ILE A 35 1.04 -8.17 11.89
CA ILE A 35 0.86 -8.11 10.43
C ILE A 35 -0.54 -8.59 10.04
N ARG A 36 -1.02 -9.70 10.62
CA ARG A 36 -2.38 -10.19 10.37
C ARG A 36 -3.44 -9.16 10.72
N LYS A 37 -3.36 -8.56 11.91
CA LYS A 37 -4.28 -7.47 12.30
C LYS A 37 -4.18 -6.28 11.34
N ALA A 38 -2.97 -5.86 10.99
CA ALA A 38 -2.74 -4.70 10.14
C ALA A 38 -3.25 -4.90 8.69
N LEU A 39 -3.27 -6.12 8.18
CA LEU A 39 -3.83 -6.44 6.86
C LEU A 39 -5.34 -6.19 6.77
N ASP A 40 -6.06 -6.23 7.89
CA ASP A 40 -7.51 -6.02 7.97
C ASP A 40 -7.88 -4.58 8.37
N LEU A 41 -6.90 -3.67 8.50
CA LEU A 41 -7.12 -2.27 8.89
C LEU A 41 -6.82 -1.30 7.75
N ASP A 42 -7.44 -0.13 7.81
CA ASP A 42 -7.12 0.96 6.90
C ASP A 42 -5.78 1.61 7.27
N LEU A 43 -4.84 1.70 6.32
CA LEU A 43 -3.54 2.34 6.55
C LEU A 43 -3.66 3.79 6.98
N ARG A 44 -4.76 4.51 6.72
CA ARG A 44 -4.98 5.86 7.23
C ARG A 44 -5.12 5.92 8.75
N GLU A 45 -5.49 4.81 9.37
CA GLU A 45 -5.66 4.69 10.82
C GLU A 45 -4.35 4.30 11.52
N ILE A 46 -3.50 3.52 10.85
CA ILE A 46 -2.31 2.91 11.48
C ILE A 46 -0.97 3.30 10.85
N GLY A 47 -0.97 3.89 9.66
CA GLY A 47 0.21 4.17 8.86
C GLY A 47 0.97 5.41 9.29
N ALA A 48 2.29 5.40 9.07
CA ALA A 48 3.18 6.54 9.27
C ALA A 48 3.56 7.26 7.96
N GLY A 49 3.03 6.82 6.82
CA GLY A 49 3.52 7.23 5.51
C GLY A 49 4.84 6.53 5.15
N CYS A 50 5.01 6.21 3.88
CA CYS A 50 6.23 5.63 3.33
C CYS A 50 6.59 6.18 1.96
N PHE A 51 5.64 6.78 1.23
CA PHE A 51 5.92 7.44 -0.03
C PHE A 51 6.84 8.66 0.18
N PRO A 52 7.74 8.93 -0.78
CA PRO A 52 8.41 10.22 -0.85
C PRO A 52 7.39 11.35 -0.94
N GLU A 53 7.66 12.48 -0.29
CA GLU A 53 6.75 13.63 -0.27
C GLU A 53 6.38 14.14 -1.68
N ASN A 54 7.31 14.01 -2.64
CA ASN A 54 7.16 14.44 -4.03
C ASN A 54 6.64 13.33 -4.97
N VAL A 55 6.06 12.24 -4.45
CA VAL A 55 5.59 11.09 -5.25
C VAL A 55 4.58 11.48 -6.33
N THR A 56 3.87 12.58 -6.17
CA THR A 56 2.85 13.08 -7.12
C THR A 56 3.37 14.14 -8.09
N ASP A 57 4.60 14.62 -7.93
CA ASP A 57 5.06 15.83 -8.60
C ASP A 57 5.54 15.60 -10.04
N GLY A 58 5.56 14.33 -10.50
CA GLY A 58 5.99 13.93 -11.84
C GLY A 58 7.49 14.04 -12.10
N LYS A 59 8.28 14.46 -11.10
CA LYS A 59 9.75 14.58 -11.17
C LYS A 59 10.48 13.37 -10.59
N LEU A 60 9.77 12.50 -9.90
CA LEU A 60 10.36 11.33 -9.26
C LEU A 60 10.56 10.22 -10.29
N GLU A 61 11.81 9.81 -10.50
CA GLU A 61 12.16 8.79 -11.51
C GLU A 61 12.12 7.37 -10.94
N ASN A 62 12.37 7.20 -9.64
CA ASN A 62 12.39 5.90 -8.99
C ASN A 62 11.86 5.98 -7.55
N ILE A 63 11.32 4.85 -7.08
CA ILE A 63 10.99 4.58 -5.68
C ILE A 63 11.74 3.31 -5.31
N SER A 64 12.43 3.33 -4.16
CA SER A 64 13.24 2.21 -3.70
C SER A 64 12.88 1.84 -2.26
N GLY A 65 13.17 0.59 -1.90
CA GLY A 65 12.83 0.04 -0.58
C GLY A 65 11.59 -0.84 -0.59
N LYS A 66 11.39 -1.57 0.51
CA LYS A 66 10.18 -2.38 0.71
C LYS A 66 9.11 -1.50 1.32
N MET A 67 7.92 -1.55 0.76
CA MET A 67 6.81 -0.70 1.16
C MET A 67 5.53 -1.52 1.09
N VAL A 68 4.80 -1.57 2.20
CA VAL A 68 3.43 -2.07 2.26
C VAL A 68 2.49 -0.89 2.10
N ILE A 69 1.62 -1.00 1.10
CA ILE A 69 0.70 0.05 0.69
C ILE A 69 -0.69 -0.56 0.47
N GLN A 70 -1.72 0.26 0.55
CA GLN A 70 -3.11 -0.14 0.41
C GLN A 70 -3.62 0.20 -0.99
N VAL A 71 -4.27 -0.77 -1.62
CA VAL A 71 -5.00 -0.56 -2.87
C VAL A 71 -6.36 0.05 -2.55
N LEU A 72 -6.58 1.29 -2.97
CA LEU A 72 -7.86 1.98 -2.79
C LEU A 72 -8.82 1.71 -3.96
N LYS A 73 -8.26 1.55 -5.16
CA LYS A 73 -9.06 1.40 -6.38
C LYS A 73 -8.28 0.72 -7.47
N VAL A 74 -8.96 -0.14 -8.23
CA VAL A 74 -8.44 -0.78 -9.44
C VAL A 74 -9.40 -0.52 -10.59
N ARG A 75 -8.85 -0.24 -11.78
CA ARG A 75 -9.63 -0.13 -13.02
C ARG A 75 -8.84 -0.69 -14.19
N ASN A 76 -9.49 -1.41 -15.09
CA ASN A 76 -8.90 -1.73 -16.38
C ASN A 76 -8.99 -0.50 -17.30
N VAL A 77 -7.87 0.17 -17.57
CA VAL A 77 -7.82 1.36 -18.43
C VAL A 77 -7.63 1.03 -19.90
N SER A 78 -7.38 -0.24 -20.24
CA SER A 78 -7.39 -0.73 -21.62
C SER A 78 -8.80 -1.00 -22.16
N ALA A 79 -9.80 -1.08 -21.27
CA ALA A 79 -11.19 -1.35 -21.60
C ALA A 79 -12.05 -0.07 -21.47
N PRO A 80 -13.09 0.10 -22.30
CA PRO A 80 -14.02 1.21 -22.15
C PRO A 80 -14.76 1.10 -20.81
N LYS A 81 -15.06 2.24 -20.17
CA LYS A 81 -15.82 2.28 -18.90
C LYS A 81 -17.19 1.58 -18.96
N ALA A 82 -17.81 1.56 -20.13
CA ALA A 82 -19.09 0.89 -20.34
C ALA A 82 -18.98 -0.65 -20.45
N ASN A 83 -17.77 -1.18 -20.62
CA ASN A 83 -17.49 -2.60 -20.81
C ASN A 83 -16.08 -2.95 -20.29
N GLU A 84 -15.89 -2.87 -18.97
CA GLU A 84 -14.57 -3.04 -18.33
C GLU A 84 -13.99 -4.45 -18.47
N GLU A 85 -14.84 -5.45 -18.77
CA GLU A 85 -14.45 -6.86 -19.04
C GLU A 85 -14.02 -7.11 -20.49
N SER A 86 -14.06 -6.08 -21.35
CA SER A 86 -13.65 -6.19 -22.74
C SER A 86 -12.23 -6.77 -22.86
N ARG A 87 -12.09 -7.82 -23.67
CA ARG A 87 -10.81 -8.44 -24.03
C ARG A 87 -10.28 -7.97 -25.38
N GLY A 88 -10.82 -6.85 -25.90
CA GLY A 88 -10.40 -6.29 -27.19
C GLY A 88 -8.99 -5.70 -27.21
N ALA A 89 -8.41 -5.44 -26.03
CA ALA A 89 -7.03 -5.02 -25.85
C ALA A 89 -6.39 -5.81 -24.69
N PRO A 90 -5.04 -5.93 -24.66
CA PRO A 90 -4.34 -6.47 -23.50
C PRO A 90 -4.67 -5.67 -22.23
N ARG A 91 -4.88 -6.38 -21.12
CA ARG A 91 -5.19 -5.77 -19.82
C ARG A 91 -4.13 -4.75 -19.44
N MET A 92 -4.59 -3.60 -18.96
CA MET A 92 -3.75 -2.60 -18.31
C MET A 92 -4.51 -2.07 -17.10
N LEU A 93 -4.11 -2.48 -15.90
CA LEU A 93 -4.72 -2.00 -14.67
C LEU A 93 -4.13 -0.66 -14.24
N LYS A 94 -5.00 0.28 -13.84
CA LYS A 94 -4.63 1.49 -13.11
C LYS A 94 -5.05 1.33 -11.67
N PHE A 95 -4.11 1.61 -10.76
CA PHE A 95 -4.31 1.55 -9.32
C PHE A 95 -4.30 2.95 -8.73
N THR A 96 -5.18 3.19 -7.76
CA THR A 96 -5.00 4.25 -6.77
C THR A 96 -4.49 3.61 -5.51
N LEU A 97 -3.30 4.02 -5.07
CA LEU A 97 -2.56 3.41 -3.96
C LEU A 97 -2.38 4.44 -2.85
N SER A 98 -2.41 4.00 -1.59
CA SER A 98 -2.14 4.87 -0.43
C SER A 98 -1.24 4.19 0.58
N ASP A 99 -0.37 4.97 1.20
CA ASP A 99 0.44 4.56 2.36
C ASP A 99 -0.18 5.00 3.71
N GLY A 100 -1.43 5.46 3.69
CA GLY A 100 -2.14 6.03 4.83
C GLY A 100 -2.02 7.54 4.97
N GLN A 101 -1.07 8.19 4.30
CA GLN A 101 -0.90 9.65 4.35
C GLN A 101 -1.01 10.30 2.96
N LEU A 102 -0.29 9.74 1.99
CA LEU A 102 -0.28 10.15 0.61
C LEU A 102 -1.02 9.13 -0.27
N THR A 103 -1.38 9.57 -1.46
CA THR A 103 -2.01 8.74 -2.49
C THR A 103 -1.30 8.96 -3.80
N CYS A 104 -1.00 7.89 -4.53
CA CYS A 104 -0.42 7.95 -5.86
C CYS A 104 -1.19 7.07 -6.85
N GLN A 105 -0.89 7.24 -8.14
CA GLN A 105 -1.43 6.43 -9.21
C GLN A 105 -0.34 5.52 -9.75
N ALA A 106 -0.67 4.24 -9.96
CA ALA A 106 0.23 3.28 -10.61
C ALA A 106 -0.47 2.61 -11.78
N ILE A 107 0.34 2.11 -12.71
CA ILE A 107 -0.12 1.35 -13.87
C ILE A 107 0.57 -0.02 -13.91
N GLU A 108 -0.17 -1.03 -14.33
CA GLU A 108 0.37 -2.33 -14.73
C GLU A 108 1.14 -2.13 -16.05
N TYR A 109 2.45 -1.91 -15.96
CA TYR A 109 3.31 -1.72 -17.14
C TYR A 109 3.57 -3.05 -17.87
N GLU A 110 3.81 -4.12 -17.10
CA GLU A 110 3.87 -5.50 -17.56
C GLU A 110 2.81 -6.33 -16.84
N HIS A 111 2.38 -7.43 -17.45
CA HIS A 111 1.32 -8.27 -16.88
C HIS A 111 1.75 -8.87 -15.53
N ILE A 112 0.98 -8.58 -14.47
CA ILE A 112 1.19 -9.12 -13.14
C ILE A 112 0.14 -10.21 -12.90
N GLN A 113 0.54 -11.47 -13.04
CA GLN A 113 -0.38 -12.63 -13.00
C GLN A 113 -1.15 -12.76 -11.66
N SER A 114 -0.57 -12.32 -10.55
CA SER A 114 -1.21 -12.41 -9.23
C SER A 114 -2.26 -11.33 -8.96
N LEU A 115 -2.45 -10.38 -9.90
CA LEU A 115 -3.45 -9.31 -9.84
C LEU A 115 -4.60 -9.57 -10.81
#